data_AF-A0A963Y5Y7-F1
#
_entry.id   AF-A0A963Y5Y7-F1
#
_cell.length_a   1.000
_cell.length_b   1.000
_cell.length_c   1.000
_cell.angle_alpha   90.00
_cell.angle_beta   90.00
_cell.angle_gamma   90.00
#
_symmetry.space_group_name_H-M   'P 1'
#
loop_
_entity.id
_entity.type
_entity.pdbx_description
1 polymer ?
#
loop_
_entity_poly.entity_id
_entity_poly.type
_entity_poly.pdbx_seq_one_letter_code
_entity_poly.pdbx_strand_id
1 'polypeptide(L)' 'MSDPHAITREIDRSHMQVSDEVAIQITNMNKWYGQFHVLRDINMTVNRGERIVICGPSGSGKSTLIRCINRL' A
#
# COMPACT_ATOMS: atom_id res chain seq x y z
N MET A 1 -25.54 21.40 -16.50
CA MET A 1 -24.31 21.55 -17.30
C MET A 1 -23.34 20.47 -16.81
N SER A 2 -23.50 19.27 -17.35
CA SER A 2 -22.83 18.03 -16.95
C SER A 2 -21.66 17.80 -17.90
N ASP A 3 -20.44 17.76 -17.36
CA ASP A 3 -19.21 17.74 -18.14
C ASP A 3 -19.03 16.39 -18.89
N PRO A 4 -18.95 16.34 -20.24
CA PRO A 4 -18.96 15.09 -21.02
C PRO A 4 -17.62 14.33 -21.09
N HIS A 5 -16.59 14.72 -20.34
CA HIS A 5 -15.22 14.20 -20.48
C HIS A 5 -14.78 13.25 -19.35
N ALA A 6 -15.68 12.43 -18.80
CA ALA A 6 -15.26 11.29 -17.98
C ALA A 6 -14.59 10.25 -18.90
N ILE A 7 -13.29 10.44 -19.19
CA ILE A 7 -12.46 9.52 -19.96
C ILE A 7 -12.34 8.21 -19.16
N THR A 8 -13.12 7.20 -19.54
CA THR A 8 -12.94 5.83 -19.06
C THR A 8 -11.68 5.29 -19.72
N ARG A 9 -10.53 5.44 -19.05
CA ARG A 9 -9.29 4.75 -19.48
C ARG A 9 -9.49 3.26 -19.28
N GLU A 10 -9.48 2.50 -20.37
CA GLU A 10 -9.39 1.04 -20.31
C GLU A 10 -8.05 0.68 -19.66
N ILE A 11 -8.09 0.04 -18.48
CA ILE A 11 -6.89 -0.35 -17.75
C ILE A 11 -6.48 -1.73 -18.27
N ASP A 12 -5.38 -1.79 -19.03
CA ASP A 12 -4.78 -3.05 -19.44
C ASP A 12 -4.24 -3.81 -18.20
N ARG A 13 -4.85 -4.95 -17.91
CA ARG A 13 -4.48 -5.86 -16.81
C ARG A 13 -3.78 -7.13 -17.29
N SER A 14 -3.49 -7.27 -18.59
CA SER A 14 -2.89 -8.47 -19.18
C SER A 14 -1.55 -8.87 -18.54
N HIS A 15 -0.83 -7.89 -17.97
CA HIS A 15 0.44 -8.08 -17.27
C HIS A 15 0.35 -8.19 -15.74
N MET A 16 -0.84 -8.29 -15.14
CA MET A 16 -0.99 -8.50 -13.69
C MET A 16 -1.14 -9.99 -13.38
N GLN A 17 -0.04 -10.74 -13.51
CA GLN A 17 0.03 -12.10 -12.99
C GLN A 17 0.53 -12.07 -11.55
N VAL A 18 -0.32 -12.50 -10.62
CA VAL A 18 0.03 -12.67 -9.20
C VAL A 18 0.33 -14.15 -8.98
N SER A 19 1.52 -14.48 -8.45
CA SER A 19 1.85 -15.86 -8.04
C SER A 19 1.59 -16.05 -6.55
N ASP A 20 1.70 -17.29 -6.05
CA ASP A 20 1.60 -17.59 -4.61
C ASP A 20 2.93 -17.36 -3.84
N GLU A 21 3.97 -16.85 -4.50
CA GLU A 21 5.24 -16.51 -3.85
C GLU A 21 5.08 -15.24 -3.01
N VAL A 22 5.35 -15.32 -1.71
CA VAL A 22 5.33 -14.13 -0.82
C VAL A 22 6.52 -13.23 -1.13
N ALA A 23 6.27 -12.02 -1.62
CA ALA A 23 7.30 -11.04 -1.92
C ALA A 23 7.60 -10.11 -0.73
N ILE A 24 6.58 -9.72 0.03
CA ILE A 24 6.70 -8.90 1.24
C ILE A 24 5.83 -9.52 2.33
N GLN A 25 6.41 -9.75 3.51
CA GLN A 25 5.68 -10.15 4.71
C GLN A 25 5.94 -9.14 5.82
N ILE A 26 4.86 -8.61 6.38
CA ILE A 26 4.86 -7.73 7.55
C ILE A 26 4.07 -8.43 8.65
N THR A 27 4.70 -8.62 9.80
CA THR A 27 4.08 -9.28 10.96
C THR A 27 4.27 -8.40 12.19
N ASN A 28 3.17 -8.03 12.85
CA ASN A 28 3.12 -7.23 14.07
C ASN A 28 4.01 -5.97 14.05
N MET A 29 4.02 -5.26 12.91
CA MET A 29 4.82 -4.05 12.78
C MET A 29 4.22 -2.91 13.60
N ASN A 30 5.05 -2.38 14.49
CA ASN A 30 4.74 -1.21 15.27
C ASN A 30 5.81 -0.13 15.05
N LYS A 31 5.40 1.14 14.95
CA LYS A 31 6.31 2.26 14.74
C LYS A 31 5.86 3.47 15.56
N TRP A 32 6.82 4.06 16.27
CA TRP A 32 6.65 5.30 17.00
C TRP A 32 7.56 6.41 16.47
N TYR A 33 7.08 7.64 16.64
CA TYR A 33 7.88 8.86 16.60
C TYR A 33 7.76 9.54 17.97
N GLY A 34 8.76 9.36 18.84
CA GLY A 34 8.66 9.75 20.24
C GLY A 34 7.50 9.01 20.92
N GLN A 35 6.56 9.76 21.49
CA GLN A 35 5.36 9.20 22.14
C GLN A 35 4.23 8.87 21.15
N PHE A 36 4.35 9.25 19.89
CA PHE A 36 3.29 9.05 18.90
C PHE A 36 3.39 7.68 18.22
N HIS A 37 2.42 6.79 18.50
CA HIS A 37 2.31 5.47 17.90
C HIS A 37 1.63 5.54 16.52
N VAL A 38 2.43 5.63 15.45
CA VAL A 38 1.97 5.91 14.08
C VAL A 38 1.53 4.67 13.30
N LEU A 39 2.23 3.53 13.45
CA LEU A 39 1.81 2.24 12.88
C LEU A 39 1.58 1.29 14.04
N ARG A 40 0.39 0.69 14.13
CA ARG A 40 -0.02 -0.15 15.26
C ARG A 40 -0.39 -1.53 14.73
N ASP A 41 0.35 -2.54 15.17
CA ASP A 41 0.11 -3.96 14.88
C ASP A 41 -0.22 -4.25 13.40
N ILE A 42 0.57 -3.65 12.50
CA ILE A 42 0.36 -3.82 11.07
C ILE A 42 0.80 -5.24 10.67
N ASN A 43 -0.13 -5.95 10.01
CA ASN A 43 0.06 -7.29 9.48
C ASN A 43 -0.37 -7.28 8.01
N MET A 44 0.53 -7.69 7.11
CA MET A 44 0.28 -7.66 5.67
C MET A 44 1.16 -8.68 4.95
N THR A 45 0.59 -9.34 3.96
CA THR A 45 1.30 -10.19 3.01
C THR A 45 1.07 -9.62 1.62
N VAL A 46 2.14 -9.47 0.84
CA VAL A 46 2.07 -9.07 -0.57
C VAL A 46 2.75 -10.14 -1.39
N ASN A 47 2.01 -10.69 -2.35
CA ASN A 47 2.48 -11.73 -3.22
C ASN A 47 3.23 -11.17 -4.44
N ARG A 48 4.05 -11.99 -5.08
CA ARG A 48 4.83 -11.60 -6.26
C ARG A 48 3.89 -11.20 -7.40
N GLY A 49 4.08 -10.00 -7.93
CA GLY A 49 3.27 -9.45 -9.02
C GLY A 49 1.98 -8.75 -8.57
N GLU A 50 1.67 -8.81 -7.27
CA GLU A 50 0.54 -8.10 -6.68
C GLU A 50 0.77 -6.58 -6.68
N ARG A 51 -0.28 -5.81 -7.01
CA ARG A 51 -0.28 -4.35 -6.95
C ARG A 51 -1.26 -3.88 -5.89
N ILE A 52 -0.72 -3.42 -4.76
CA ILE A 52 -1.52 -2.88 -3.65
C ILE A 52 -1.51 -1.35 -3.66
N VAL A 53 -2.61 -0.76 -3.22
CA VAL A 53 -2.73 0.68 -2.97
C VAL A 53 -2.91 0.91 -1.48
N ILE A 54 -2.05 1.73 -0.88
CA ILE A 54 -2.18 2.16 0.51
C ILE A 54 -2.86 3.54 0.50
N CYS A 55 -4.11 3.61 0.96
CA CYS A 55 -4.91 4.84 1.02
C CYS A 55 -5.24 5.26 2.46
N GLY A 56 -5.63 6.52 2.65
CA GLY A 56 -6.02 7.08 3.95
C GLY A 56 -5.69 8.57 4.12
N PRO A 57 -6.24 9.24 5.16
CA PRO A 57 -6.05 10.68 5.41
C PRO A 57 -4.58 11.08 5.62
N SER A 58 -4.27 12.37 5.51
CA SER A 58 -2.94 12.88 5.87
C SER A 58 -2.59 12.50 7.33
N GLY A 59 -1.34 12.13 7.57
CA GLY A 59 -0.87 11.71 8.90
C GLY A 59 -1.16 10.24 9.29
N SER A 60 -1.91 9.47 8.49
CA SER A 60 -2.27 8.08 8.83
C SER A 60 -1.14 7.05 8.81
N GLY A 61 0.11 7.45 8.48
CA GLY A 61 1.26 6.55 8.49
C GLY A 61 1.59 5.85 7.16
N LYS A 62 0.89 6.13 6.05
CA LYS A 62 1.16 5.50 4.73
C LYS A 62 2.63 5.59 4.30
N SER A 63 3.18 6.80 4.26
CA SER A 63 4.58 7.00 3.89
C SER A 63 5.53 6.44 4.95
N THR A 64 5.11 6.35 6.22
CA THR A 64 5.87 5.67 7.27
C THR A 64 5.97 4.17 6.99
N LEU A 65 4.86 3.52 6.63
CA LEU A 65 4.83 2.11 6.27
C LEU A 65 5.73 1.82 5.06
N ILE A 66 5.65 2.64 4.01
CA ILE A 66 6.51 2.50 2.82
C ILE A 66 8.00 2.68 3.18
N ARG A 67 8.33 3.65 4.05
CA ARG A 67 9.70 3.83 4.54
C ARG A 67 10.19 2.60 5.32
N CYS A 68 9.35 2.01 6.17
CA CYS A 68 9.69 0.77 6.88
C CYS A 68 9.97 -0.39 5.92
N ILE A 69 9.23 -0.51 4.81
CA ILE A 69 9.48 -1.53 3.77
C ILE A 69 10.81 -1.26 3.04
N ASN A 70 11.04 0.00 2.63
CA ASN A 70 12.24 0.40 1.89
C ASN A 70 13.50 0.55 2.77
N ARG A 71 13.38 0.37 4.09
CA ARG A 71 14.45 0.58 5.08
C ARG A 71 15.05 1.99 5.06
N LEU A 72 14.19 3.01 4.96
CA LEU A 72 14.53 4.45 5.03
C LEU A 72 14.08 5.05 6.37
#